data_AF-A0A8B3DMF5-F1
#
_entry.id   AF-A0A8B3DMF5-F1
#
_cell.length_a   1.000
_cell.length_b   1.000
_cell.length_c   1.000
_cell.angle_alpha   90.00
_cell.angle_beta   90.00
_cell.angle_gamma   90.00
#
_symmetry.space_group_name_H-M   'P 1'
#
loop_
_entity.id
_entity.type
_entity.pdbx_description
1 polymer ?
#
loop_
_entity_poly.entity_id
_entity_poly.type
_entity_poly.pdbx_seq_one_letter_code
_entity_poly.pdbx_strand_id
1 'polypeptide(L)'
;MSNLSRLSDQNIADPILRAHYYQRVIEYTELAESNLTEYTIKPDEQYRPDLVAYRALGSAELAWLVTLVCEVDDVAEPLPVGAECEFPQAGWVRTSMREFMDEFGLS
;
A
#
# COMPACT_ATOMS: atom_id res chain seq x y z
N MET A 1 6.01 18.95 13.45
CA MET A 1 6.09 17.51 13.13
C MET A 1 4.79 17.16 12.45
N SER A 2 4.83 16.63 11.23
CA SER A 2 3.61 16.17 10.56
C SER A 2 3.06 14.96 11.34
N ASN A 3 1.78 14.98 11.70
CA ASN A 3 1.09 13.85 12.34
C ASN A 3 0.78 12.76 11.30
N LEU A 4 1.78 12.30 10.55
CA LEU A 4 1.59 11.27 9.55
C LEU A 4 1.42 9.91 10.24
N SER A 5 0.49 9.12 9.72
CA SER A 5 0.35 7.73 10.12
C SER A 5 1.64 6.98 9.85
N ARG A 6 1.99 6.03 10.72
CA ARG A 6 3.13 5.11 10.52
C ARG A 6 2.93 4.15 9.34
N LEU A 7 1.76 4.17 8.72
CA LEU A 7 1.42 3.40 7.52
C LEU A 7 1.42 4.27 6.26
N SER A 8 1.57 5.59 6.39
CA SER A 8 1.63 6.47 5.24
C SER A 8 2.98 6.36 4.53
N ASP A 9 2.95 6.17 3.22
CA ASP A 9 4.07 6.31 2.30
C ASP A 9 4.77 7.67 2.37
N GLN A 10 4.05 8.72 2.79
CA GLN A 10 4.58 10.07 2.96
C GLN A 10 5.59 10.21 4.11
N ASN A 11 5.80 9.16 4.91
CA ASN A 11 6.96 9.07 5.80
C ASN A 11 8.28 9.07 5.00
N ILE A 12 8.25 8.62 3.75
CA ILE A 12 9.35 8.74 2.79
C ILE A 12 9.06 9.98 1.92
N ALA A 13 9.61 11.13 2.34
CA ALA A 13 9.32 12.42 1.72
C ALA A 13 9.95 12.58 0.32
N ASP A 14 11.10 11.96 0.08
CA ASP A 14 11.75 11.97 -1.23
C ASP A 14 10.98 11.06 -2.20
N PRO A 15 10.42 11.59 -3.31
CA PRO A 15 9.63 10.81 -4.25
C PRO A 15 10.43 9.71 -4.96
N ILE A 16 11.75 9.89 -5.15
CA ILE A 16 12.61 8.88 -5.77
C ILE A 16 12.77 7.70 -4.81
N LEU A 17 13.08 7.98 -3.54
CA LEU A 17 13.20 6.92 -2.53
C LEU A 17 11.84 6.24 -2.28
N ARG A 18 10.75 7.00 -2.33
CA ARG A 18 9.39 6.43 -2.20
C ARG A 18 9.05 5.50 -3.37
N ALA A 19 9.44 5.84 -4.60
CA ALA A 19 9.28 4.95 -5.74
C ALA A 19 10.10 3.66 -5.59
N HIS A 20 11.32 3.74 -5.05
CA HIS A 20 12.10 2.53 -4.71
C HIS A 20 11.44 1.68 -3.63
N TYR A 21 10.78 2.31 -2.66
CA TYR A 21 9.99 1.58 -1.67
C TYR A 21 8.77 0.91 -2.30
N TYR A 22 8.07 1.56 -3.23
CA TYR A 22 6.98 0.95 -3.98
C TYR A 22 7.42 -0.28 -4.75
N GLN A 23 8.59 -0.23 -5.39
CA GLN A 23 9.17 -1.41 -6.04
C GLN A 23 9.37 -2.57 -5.05
N ARG A 24 9.92 -2.30 -3.85
CA ARG A 24 10.06 -3.32 -2.79
C ARG A 24 8.72 -3.93 -2.37
N VAL A 25 7.65 -3.12 -2.36
CA VAL A 25 6.30 -3.60 -2.05
C VAL A 25 5.80 -4.55 -3.15
N ILE A 26 5.95 -4.17 -4.42
CA ILE A 26 5.56 -5.00 -5.57
C ILE A 26 6.34 -6.32 -5.58
N GLU A 27 7.67 -6.25 -5.40
CA GLU A 27 8.52 -7.45 -5.32
C GLU A 27 8.09 -8.39 -4.19
N TYR A 28 7.69 -7.84 -3.04
CA TYR A 28 7.15 -8.67 -1.95
C TYR A 28 5.81 -9.32 -2.31
N THR A 29 4.90 -8.60 -2.96
CA THR A 29 3.62 -9.19 -3.40
C THR A 29 3.80 -10.28 -4.45
N GLU A 30 4.79 -10.17 -5.34
CA GLU A 30 5.05 -11.18 -6.37
C GLU A 30 5.75 -12.44 -5.83
N LEU A 31 6.59 -12.29 -4.80
CA LEU A 31 7.42 -13.39 -4.27
C LEU A 31 6.83 -14.09 -3.04
N ALA A 32 5.92 -13.44 -2.31
CA ALA A 32 5.40 -13.99 -1.07
C ALA A 32 4.40 -15.14 -1.32
N GLU A 33 4.85 -16.38 -1.13
CA GLU A 33 3.98 -17.57 -1.23
C GLU A 33 2.96 -17.70 -0.08
N SER A 34 3.15 -16.95 1.01
CA SER A 34 2.22 -16.91 2.16
C SER A 34 2.31 -15.57 2.89
N ASN A 35 1.23 -15.15 3.55
CA ASN A 35 1.07 -13.89 4.31
C ASN A 35 0.64 -12.64 3.51
N LEU A 36 0.02 -12.83 2.34
CA LEU A 36 -0.75 -11.78 1.69
C LEU A 36 -2.21 -11.84 2.14
N THR A 37 -2.89 -10.70 2.08
CA THR A 37 -4.32 -10.58 2.27
C THR A 37 -4.98 -10.53 0.91
N GLU A 38 -5.62 -11.63 0.53
CA GLU A 38 -6.47 -11.72 -0.65
C GLU A 38 -7.77 -10.92 -0.42
N TYR A 39 -8.15 -10.10 -1.39
CA TYR A 39 -9.39 -9.34 -1.34
C TYR A 39 -9.94 -9.03 -2.72
N THR A 40 -11.24 -9.26 -2.91
CA THR A 40 -11.95 -8.90 -4.14
C THR A 40 -12.53 -7.49 -4.06
N ILE A 41 -12.21 -6.65 -5.05
CA ILE A 41 -12.73 -5.27 -5.13
C ILE A 41 -14.23 -5.27 -5.40
N LYS A 42 -15.01 -4.59 -4.55
CA LYS A 42 -16.48 -4.54 -4.64
C LYS A 42 -16.96 -3.33 -5.45
N PRO A 43 -18.19 -3.38 -6.02
CA PRO A 43 -18.72 -2.27 -6.82
C PRO A 43 -18.82 -0.94 -6.06
N ASP A 44 -19.09 -0.96 -4.75
CA ASP A 44 -19.16 0.24 -3.91
C ASP A 44 -17.79 0.83 -3.56
N GLU A 45 -16.71 0.15 -3.92
CA GLU A 45 -15.33 0.52 -3.64
C GLU A 45 -14.60 1.12 -4.84
N GLN A 46 -15.23 1.16 -6.02
CA GLN A 46 -14.61 1.53 -7.30
C GLN A 46 -13.76 2.80 -7.25
N TYR A 47 -14.17 3.83 -6.51
CA TYR A 47 -13.44 5.10 -6.37
C TYR A 47 -13.01 5.36 -4.92
N ARG A 48 -12.88 4.31 -4.12
CA ARG A 48 -12.68 4.37 -2.67
C ARG A 48 -11.56 3.42 -2.23
N PRO A 49 -10.31 3.69 -2.63
CA PRO A 49 -9.16 2.91 -2.17
C PRO A 49 -9.02 2.93 -0.64
N ASP A 50 -9.45 4.00 0.03
CA ASP A 50 -9.55 4.08 1.49
C ASP A 50 -10.50 3.04 2.08
N LEU A 51 -11.63 2.79 1.41
CA LEU A 51 -12.63 1.81 1.84
C LEU A 51 -12.14 0.38 1.63
N VAL A 52 -11.46 0.11 0.51
CA VAL A 52 -10.78 -1.18 0.27
C VAL A 52 -9.74 -1.42 1.35
N ALA A 53 -8.86 -0.44 1.59
CA ALA A 53 -7.79 -0.54 2.59
C ALA A 53 -8.37 -0.80 4.00
N TYR A 54 -9.46 -0.12 4.38
CA TYR A 54 -10.12 -0.38 5.64
C TYR A 54 -10.72 -1.78 5.73
N ARG A 55 -11.40 -2.26 4.68
CA ARG A 55 -12.07 -3.58 4.68
C ARG A 55 -11.10 -4.75 4.57
N ALA A 56 -10.05 -4.61 3.77
CA ALA A 56 -9.03 -5.63 3.57
C ALA A 56 -7.99 -5.64 4.70
N LEU A 57 -7.49 -4.46 5.10
CA LEU A 57 -6.29 -4.32 5.95
C LEU A 57 -6.56 -3.67 7.31
N GLY A 58 -7.81 -3.24 7.58
CA GLY A 58 -8.20 -2.63 8.84
C GLY A 58 -7.79 -1.16 9.01
N SER A 59 -7.25 -0.51 7.96
CA SER A 59 -6.77 0.88 8.04
C SER A 59 -6.92 1.62 6.72
N ALA A 60 -7.65 2.73 6.71
CA ALA A 60 -7.80 3.61 5.55
C ALA A 60 -6.47 4.31 5.14
N GLU A 61 -5.53 4.44 6.07
CA GLU A 61 -4.19 5.01 5.82
C GLU A 61 -3.35 4.22 4.79
N LEU A 62 -3.79 2.99 4.46
CA LEU A 62 -3.17 2.13 3.44
C LEU A 62 -3.81 2.32 2.04
N ALA A 63 -4.56 3.40 1.80
CA ALA A 63 -5.15 3.67 0.49
C ALA A 63 -4.10 3.71 -0.64
N TRP A 64 -2.90 4.26 -0.36
CA TRP A 64 -1.79 4.30 -1.32
C TRP A 64 -1.31 2.89 -1.73
N LEU A 65 -1.41 1.92 -0.82
CA LEU A 65 -1.04 0.53 -1.07
C LEU A 65 -2.06 -0.14 -2.01
N VAL A 66 -3.34 0.20 -1.84
CA VAL A 66 -4.40 -0.28 -2.73
C VAL A 66 -4.18 0.23 -4.14
N THR A 67 -3.93 1.53 -4.31
CA THR A 67 -3.67 2.11 -5.64
C THR A 67 -2.43 1.50 -6.27
N LEU A 68 -1.37 1.28 -5.48
CA LEU A 68 -0.14 0.66 -5.96
C LEU A 68 -0.35 -0.78 -6.45
N VAL A 69 -0.98 -1.63 -5.64
CA VAL A 69 -1.17 -3.06 -5.96
C VAL A 69 -2.22 -3.27 -7.04
N CYS A 70 -3.23 -2.40 -7.11
CA CYS A 70 -4.24 -2.45 -8.17
C CYS A 70 -3.76 -1.79 -9.49
N GLU A 71 -2.50 -1.37 -9.57
CA GLU A 71 -1.90 -0.71 -10.75
C GLU A 71 -2.69 0.53 -11.22
N VAL A 72 -3.17 1.33 -10.26
CA VAL A 72 -3.91 2.56 -10.54
C VAL A 72 -3.00 3.77 -10.29
N ASP A 73 -2.60 4.42 -11.39
CA ASP A 73 -1.68 5.55 -11.38
C ASP A 73 -2.29 6.84 -10.81
N ASP A 74 -3.60 7.04 -11.02
CA ASP A 74 -4.35 8.20 -10.54
C ASP A 74 -5.55 7.75 -9.69
N VAL A 75 -5.70 8.30 -8.48
CA VAL A 75 -6.83 8.06 -7.58
C VAL A 75 -8.20 8.43 -8.17
N ALA A 76 -8.23 9.23 -9.24
CA ALA A 76 -9.43 9.54 -10.00
C ALA A 76 -9.87 8.39 -10.94
N GLU A 77 -8.97 7.45 -11.22
CA GLU A 77 -9.29 6.26 -12.03
C GLU A 77 -9.99 5.18 -11.19
N PRO A 78 -10.91 4.42 -11.81
CA PRO A 78 -11.64 3.38 -11.11
C PRO A 78 -10.75 2.18 -10.79
N LEU A 79 -10.83 1.68 -9.55
CA LEU A 79 -10.31 0.38 -9.17
C LEU A 79 -10.99 -0.74 -9.99
N PRO A 80 -10.28 -1.84 -10.29
CA PRO A 80 -10.80 -2.95 -11.08
C PRO A 80 -11.81 -3.78 -10.28
N VAL A 81 -13.09 -3.40 -10.34
CA VAL A 81 -14.18 -4.10 -9.66
C VAL A 81 -14.24 -5.57 -10.10
N GLY A 82 -14.30 -6.48 -9.12
CA GLY A 82 -14.33 -7.92 -9.33
C GLY A 82 -12.96 -8.57 -9.50
N ALA A 83 -11.87 -7.78 -9.58
CA ALA A 83 -10.52 -8.33 -9.53
C ALA A 83 -10.17 -8.78 -8.11
N GLU A 84 -9.42 -9.87 -8.01
CA GLU A 84 -8.77 -10.32 -6.79
C GLU A 84 -7.38 -9.68 -6.71
N CYS A 85 -7.11 -9.02 -5.60
CA CYS A 85 -5.84 -8.37 -5.33
C CYS A 85 -5.21 -8.95 -4.06
N GLU A 86 -3.89 -9.01 -4.04
CA GLU A 86 -3.12 -9.57 -2.93
C GLU A 86 -2.31 -8.47 -2.26
N PHE A 87 -2.68 -8.14 -1.02
CA PHE A 87 -2.10 -7.02 -0.30
C PHE A 87 -1.13 -7.49 0.79
N PRO A 88 0.02 -6.82 0.97
CA PRO A 88 0.84 -7.02 2.15
C PRO A 88 0.10 -6.62 3.43
N GLN A 89 0.30 -7.39 4.50
CA GLN A 89 -0.30 -7.06 5.79
C GLN A 89 0.26 -5.75 6.35
N ALA A 90 -0.59 -4.98 7.04
CA ALA A 90 -0.22 -3.70 7.66
C ALA A 90 1.02 -3.80 8.59
N GLY A 91 1.17 -4.93 9.29
CA GLY A 91 2.33 -5.20 10.15
C GLY A 91 3.64 -5.32 9.38
N TRP A 92 3.60 -5.95 8.21
CA TRP A 92 4.74 -6.02 7.29
C TRP A 92 5.07 -4.63 6.75
N VAL A 93 4.09 -3.90 6.20
CA VAL A 93 4.28 -2.56 5.63
C VAL A 93 4.95 -1.60 6.61
N ARG A 94 4.51 -1.60 7.88
CA ARG A 94 5.11 -0.77 8.92
C ARG A 94 6.57 -1.15 9.21
N THR A 95 6.89 -2.43 9.14
CA THR A 95 8.23 -2.95 9.46
C THR A 95 9.17 -2.71 8.30
N SER A 96 8.78 -3.08 7.09
CA SER A 96 9.57 -2.91 5.88
C SER A 96 9.82 -1.43 5.54
N MET A 97 8.84 -0.55 5.77
CA MET A 97 9.04 0.90 5.61
C MET A 97 10.05 1.46 6.60
N ARG A 98 10.01 1.02 7.87
CA ARG A 98 11.00 1.44 8.88
C ARG A 98 12.40 0.97 8.47
N GLU A 99 12.54 -0.29 8.08
CA GLU A 99 13.82 -0.87 7.63
C GLU A 99 14.34 -0.13 6.39
N PHE A 100 13.47 0.20 5.44
CA PHE A 100 13.81 1.02 4.28
C PHE A 100 14.32 2.41 4.71
N MET A 101 13.61 3.09 5.61
CA MET A 101 14.04 4.40 6.11
C MET A 101 15.40 4.33 6.82
N ASP A 102 15.64 3.30 7.62
CA ASP A 102 16.92 3.10 8.32
C ASP A 102 18.07 2.82 7.32
N GLU A 103 17.83 2.04 6.27
CA GLU A 103 18.80 1.74 5.20
C GLU A 103 19.30 3.00 4.47
N PHE A 104 18.41 3.97 4.27
CA PHE A 104 18.71 5.24 3.58
C PHE A 104 18.97 6.42 4.53
N GLY A 105 19.00 6.19 5.86
CA GLY A 105 19.27 7.24 6.86
C GLY A 105 18.19 8.32 6.96
N LEU A 106 16.92 7.93 6.80
CA LEU A 106 15.75 8.81 6.81
C LEU A 106 15.01 8.87 8.17
N SER A 107 15.46 8.10 9.17
CA SER A 107 14.77 7.93 10.47
C SER A 107 15.05 9.00 11.52
#